data_AF-K0KFB4-F1
#
_entry.id   AF-K0KFB4-F1
#
_cell.length_a   1.000
_cell.length_b   1.000
_cell.length_c   1.000
_cell.angle_alpha   90.00
_cell.angle_beta   90.00
_cell.angle_gamma   90.00
#
_symmetry.space_group_name_H-M   'P 1'
#
loop_
_entity.id
_entity.type
_entity.pdbx_description
1 polymer ?
#
loop_
_entity_poly.entity_id
_entity_poly.type
_entity_poly.pdbx_seq_one_letter_code
_entity_poly.pdbx_strand_id
1 'polypeptide(L)'
;MLLLNGITVLFMAVFTMAVSVLDPATLVIYDPKLTTLDEISQYTESLNQRQFQLTFKEVGETIQLFKNQEKLYSNVIIFPTKLRTIGEEINGAKLLEFFNKGGNILTITNPDGLSESTRTFLNQLGIYPSPRNHALLDHFQYDPKKASDTHDVVKLNSSNVIDNGAIIPKQDGDLEFNYKGSTAILGNGRLIFPILQAPTTSYTKDLKNDDLILENNWSQGTQGYLSVGFQGLNNARAGWIGSDEWFQNGNDDKFGGILIDSLTKWILHETKVIKVTQVEHSHSDGTLYENRPYKIKDEIIYKIAITQWDPETSKWIPFEAADVQLEIKLLDPYHRLNLIPSGILGDSTIYSVKFQLPDHHGVFTFTTNYRRPGLSYIDETNTMAIRHLANDEYPRSWDISNSWVYVTSAVVVFIGWFIFVILFIYSGESSIDGKKEK
;
A
#
# COMPACT_ATOMS: atom_id res chain seq x y z
N MET A 1 0.42 42.33 54.30
CA MET A 1 0.89 40.96 54.56
C MET A 1 0.00 40.02 53.78
N LEU A 2 0.53 39.48 52.65
CA LEU A 2 0.14 38.23 51.96
C LEU A 2 -1.33 38.14 51.45
N LEU A 3 -1.68 37.88 50.18
CA LEU A 3 -1.00 37.29 49.03
C LEU A 3 -1.74 37.71 47.73
N LEU A 4 -0.99 38.23 46.77
CA LEU A 4 -1.28 38.16 45.34
C LEU A 4 -0.44 36.99 44.78
N ASN A 5 -0.83 36.44 43.62
CA ASN A 5 -0.15 35.42 42.79
C ASN A 5 -0.69 33.99 43.00
N GLY A 6 -1.07 33.23 41.97
CA GLY A 6 -1.11 33.46 40.53
C GLY A 6 -1.83 32.27 39.90
N ILE A 7 -2.74 32.54 38.98
CA ILE A 7 -3.37 31.51 38.14
C ILE A 7 -2.44 31.34 36.95
N THR A 8 -1.49 30.40 37.06
CA THR A 8 -0.75 29.89 35.92
C THR A 8 -1.57 28.78 35.28
N VAL A 9 -2.18 29.12 34.15
CA VAL A 9 -2.76 28.20 33.19
C VAL A 9 -1.65 27.27 32.72
N LEU A 10 -1.72 25.99 33.11
CA LEU A 10 -0.87 24.92 32.60
C LEU A 10 -1.37 24.57 31.18
N PHE A 11 -0.88 25.30 30.17
CA PHE A 11 -0.97 24.85 28.78
C PHE A 11 -0.01 23.65 28.64
N MET A 12 -0.53 22.45 28.84
CA MET A 12 0.17 21.22 28.53
C MET A 12 0.22 21.11 27.01
N ALA A 13 1.30 21.62 26.41
CA ALA A 13 1.63 21.32 25.03
C ALA A 13 1.83 19.80 24.94
N VAL A 14 0.87 19.11 24.32
CA VAL A 14 1.01 17.72 23.91
C VAL A 14 2.13 17.71 22.87
N PHE A 15 3.35 17.41 23.29
CA PHE A 15 4.40 17.00 22.38
C PHE A 15 3.95 15.65 21.80
N THR A 16 3.45 15.69 20.57
CA THR A 16 3.15 14.50 19.78
C THR A 16 4.47 13.75 19.55
N MET A 17 4.64 12.62 20.25
CA MET A 17 5.79 11.75 20.08
C MET A 17 5.55 10.84 18.89
N ALA A 18 5.94 11.29 17.69
CA ALA A 18 5.91 10.44 16.51
C ALA A 18 7.26 9.72 16.38
N VAL A 19 7.26 8.41 16.67
CA VAL A 19 8.40 7.53 16.43
C VAL A 19 8.12 6.73 15.14
N SER A 20 9.10 6.70 14.23
CA SER A 20 9.02 5.86 13.03
C SER A 20 9.05 4.38 13.40
N VAL A 21 8.36 3.55 12.62
CA VAL A 21 8.41 2.08 12.76
C VAL A 21 9.78 1.52 12.35
N LEU A 22 10.56 2.27 11.56
CA LEU A 22 11.88 1.88 11.05
C LEU A 22 13.02 2.50 11.85
N ASP A 23 14.25 2.04 11.57
CA ASP A 23 15.47 2.59 12.15
C ASP A 23 15.58 4.11 11.87
N PRO A 24 15.81 4.94 12.90
CA PRO A 24 15.84 6.40 12.80
C PRO A 24 16.99 6.97 11.96
N ALA A 25 17.99 6.16 11.58
CA ALA A 25 19.15 6.62 10.81
C ALA A 25 18.75 7.26 9.46
N THR A 26 18.98 8.57 9.33
CA THR A 26 18.55 9.38 8.19
C THR A 26 19.71 10.21 7.64
N LEU A 27 19.99 10.05 6.34
CA LEU A 27 21.02 10.81 5.63
C LEU A 27 20.39 12.04 4.96
N VAL A 28 20.92 13.22 5.25
CA VAL A 28 20.51 14.48 4.62
C VAL A 28 21.63 14.97 3.73
N ILE A 29 21.34 15.10 2.44
CA ILE A 29 22.28 15.57 1.42
C ILE A 29 21.87 16.98 1.00
N TYR A 30 22.80 17.93 1.08
CA TYR A 30 22.54 19.33 0.75
C TYR A 30 23.71 19.98 -0.01
N ASP A 31 23.40 20.99 -0.81
CA ASP A 31 24.37 21.81 -1.54
C ASP A 31 24.40 23.22 -0.91
N PRO A 32 25.49 23.62 -0.23
CA PRO A 32 25.56 24.91 0.45
C PRO A 32 25.44 26.12 -0.49
N LYS A 33 25.53 25.92 -1.82
CA LYS A 33 25.28 26.98 -2.81
C LYS A 33 23.80 27.24 -3.09
N LEU A 34 22.91 26.34 -2.67
CA LEU A 34 21.47 26.44 -2.87
C LEU A 34 20.69 26.44 -1.58
N THR A 35 21.08 25.58 -0.64
CA THR A 35 20.36 25.40 0.62
C THR A 35 21.38 25.40 1.75
N THR A 36 21.24 26.35 2.66
CA THR A 36 22.05 26.39 3.88
C THR A 36 21.33 25.68 5.02
N LEU A 37 22.09 25.08 5.95
CA LEU A 37 21.52 24.40 7.11
C LEU A 37 20.72 25.35 8.01
N ASP A 38 21.12 26.62 8.08
CA ASP A 38 20.44 27.65 8.84
C ASP A 38 19.05 28.00 8.26
N GLU A 39 18.87 27.87 6.94
CA GLU A 39 17.56 28.09 6.30
C GLU A 39 16.59 26.95 6.59
N ILE A 40 17.05 25.72 6.76
CA ILE A 40 16.19 24.54 7.00
C ILE A 40 16.16 24.09 8.47
N SER A 41 16.60 24.94 9.40
CA SER A 41 16.79 24.55 10.79
C SER A 41 15.47 24.12 11.45
N GLN A 42 14.34 24.79 11.19
CA GLN A 42 13.03 24.41 11.75
C GLN A 42 12.61 23.00 11.30
N TYR A 43 12.84 22.67 10.03
CA TYR A 43 12.54 21.34 9.50
C TYR A 43 13.42 20.25 10.12
N THR A 44 14.72 20.50 10.23
CA THR A 44 15.67 19.54 10.83
C THR A 44 15.46 19.40 12.34
N GLU A 45 15.10 20.47 13.04
CA GLU A 45 14.68 20.43 14.45
C GLU A 45 13.42 19.60 14.63
N SER A 46 12.42 19.75 13.75
CA SER A 46 11.21 18.90 13.75
C SER A 46 11.55 17.42 13.59
N LEU A 47 12.50 17.07 12.72
CA LEU A 47 12.97 15.69 12.56
C LEU A 47 13.72 15.18 13.81
N ASN A 48 14.57 16.00 14.42
CA ASN A 48 15.26 15.65 15.65
C ASN A 48 14.29 15.46 16.83
N GLN A 49 13.24 16.29 16.92
CA GLN A 49 12.17 16.15 17.91
C GLN A 49 11.39 14.83 17.74
N ARG A 50 11.27 14.35 16.50
CA ARG A 50 10.73 13.03 16.14
C ARG A 50 11.74 11.87 16.28
N GLN A 51 12.87 12.10 16.94
CA GLN A 51 13.91 11.11 17.25
C GLN A 51 14.65 10.51 16.04
N PHE A 52 14.61 11.15 14.87
CA PHE A 52 15.46 10.75 13.76
C PHE A 52 16.92 11.12 14.03
N GLN A 53 17.84 10.23 13.63
CA GLN A 53 19.28 10.46 13.74
C GLN A 53 19.78 11.02 12.41
N LEU A 54 19.88 12.35 12.33
CA LEU A 54 20.27 13.06 11.12
C LEU A 54 21.80 13.05 10.93
N THR A 55 22.26 12.55 9.79
CA THR A 55 23.65 12.72 9.31
C THR A 55 23.65 13.66 8.13
N PHE A 56 24.30 14.81 8.26
CA PHE A 56 24.41 15.80 7.19
C PHE A 56 25.64 15.54 6.33
N LYS A 57 25.45 15.57 5.01
CA LYS A 57 26.52 15.43 4.02
C LYS A 57 26.42 16.47 2.92
N GLU A 58 27.52 17.17 2.69
CA GLU A 58 27.66 18.10 1.57
C GLU A 58 27.90 17.34 0.27
N VAL A 59 27.33 17.86 -0.82
CA VAL A 59 27.55 17.33 -2.16
C VAL A 59 29.02 17.49 -2.55
N GLY A 60 29.67 16.38 -2.91
CA GLY A 60 31.11 16.34 -3.25
C GLY A 60 31.98 15.70 -2.18
N GLU A 61 31.46 15.50 -0.96
CA GLU A 61 32.10 14.61 0.01
C GLU A 61 31.96 13.13 -0.38
N THR A 62 32.73 12.25 0.26
CA THR A 62 32.54 10.81 0.16
C THR A 62 31.25 10.41 0.90
N ILE A 63 30.22 10.06 0.14
CA ILE A 63 28.92 9.61 0.66
C ILE A 63 28.72 8.14 0.26
N GLN A 64 28.47 7.28 1.25
CA GLN A 64 28.23 5.86 1.05
C GLN A 64 26.84 5.49 1.60
N LEU A 65 26.03 4.81 0.78
CA LEU A 65 24.72 4.31 1.20
C LEU A 65 24.80 2.89 1.78
N PHE A 66 25.85 2.15 1.42
CA PHE A 66 26.04 0.76 1.78
C PHE A 66 27.41 0.54 2.39
N LYS A 67 27.46 -0.33 3.40
CA LYS A 67 28.71 -0.89 3.93
C LYS A 67 28.56 -2.40 3.94
N ASN A 68 29.48 -3.13 3.29
CA ASN A 68 29.43 -4.59 3.19
C ASN A 68 28.07 -5.13 2.67
N GLN A 69 27.44 -4.42 1.72
CA GLN A 69 26.11 -4.72 1.14
C GLN A 69 24.90 -4.49 2.07
N GLU A 70 25.11 -4.09 3.30
CA GLU A 70 24.07 -3.65 4.23
C GLU A 70 23.84 -2.14 4.09
N LYS A 71 22.58 -1.72 4.26
CA LYS A 71 22.22 -0.29 4.24
C LYS A 71 22.75 0.38 5.51
N LEU A 72 23.35 1.56 5.36
CA LEU A 72 23.79 2.38 6.50
C LEU A 72 22.68 3.27 7.07
N TYR A 73 21.70 3.61 6.22
CA TYR A 73 20.61 4.50 6.53
C TYR A 73 19.29 3.83 6.13
N SER A 74 18.22 4.15 6.83
CA SER A 74 16.87 3.75 6.42
C SER A 74 16.24 4.77 5.50
N ASN A 75 16.57 6.04 5.71
CA ASN A 75 15.97 7.17 5.00
C ASN A 75 17.06 8.06 4.38
N VAL A 76 16.79 8.58 3.20
CA VAL A 76 17.65 9.56 2.51
C VAL A 76 16.80 10.75 2.09
N ILE A 77 17.22 11.95 2.48
CA ILE A 77 16.62 13.22 2.08
C ILE A 77 17.63 13.94 1.19
N ILE A 78 17.24 14.28 -0.03
CA ILE A 78 18.09 14.94 -1.02
C ILE A 78 17.51 16.32 -1.31
N PHE A 79 18.19 17.37 -0.85
CA PHE A 79 17.87 18.76 -1.18
C PHE A 79 18.32 19.12 -2.60
N PRO A 80 17.89 20.28 -3.16
CA PRO A 80 18.31 20.71 -4.49
C PRO A 80 19.82 20.85 -4.61
N THR A 81 20.38 20.47 -5.76
CA THR A 81 21.84 20.46 -5.99
C THR A 81 22.20 21.01 -7.37
N LYS A 82 23.19 21.93 -7.43
CA LYS A 82 23.73 22.44 -8.70
C LYS A 82 24.73 21.49 -9.32
N LEU A 83 25.37 20.64 -8.53
CA LEU A 83 26.32 19.67 -9.06
C LEU A 83 25.61 18.58 -9.88
N ARG A 84 26.28 18.09 -10.93
CA ARG A 84 25.70 17.06 -11.81
C ARG A 84 25.55 15.73 -11.07
N THR A 85 26.52 15.42 -10.22
CA THR A 85 26.63 14.20 -9.43
C THR A 85 26.59 14.56 -7.94
N ILE A 86 25.91 13.74 -7.14
CA ILE A 86 25.79 13.94 -5.69
C ILE A 86 27.09 13.52 -4.97
N GLY A 87 27.69 12.44 -5.45
CA GLY A 87 28.97 11.89 -5.00
C GLY A 87 29.45 10.85 -6.02
N GLU A 88 30.65 10.33 -5.85
CA GLU A 88 31.22 9.36 -6.79
C GLU A 88 30.45 8.02 -6.80
N GLU A 89 29.96 7.58 -5.63
CA GLU A 89 29.23 6.32 -5.47
C GLU A 89 27.70 6.47 -5.61
N ILE A 90 27.15 7.67 -5.47
CA ILE A 90 25.69 7.90 -5.50
C ILE A 90 25.28 8.24 -6.92
N ASN A 91 24.84 7.22 -7.66
CA ASN A 91 24.19 7.35 -8.95
C ASN A 91 22.71 6.91 -8.88
N GLY A 92 21.94 7.15 -9.94
CA GLY A 92 20.52 6.76 -9.99
C GLY A 92 20.29 5.26 -9.78
N ALA A 93 21.20 4.40 -10.26
CA ALA A 93 21.10 2.95 -10.07
C ALA A 93 21.30 2.53 -8.61
N LYS A 94 22.21 3.18 -7.88
CA LYS A 94 22.47 2.94 -6.46
C LYS A 94 21.35 3.45 -5.57
N LEU A 95 20.75 4.59 -5.91
CA LEU A 95 19.52 5.05 -5.26
C LEU A 95 18.37 4.07 -5.48
N LEU A 96 18.24 3.52 -6.70
CA LEU A 96 17.24 2.48 -6.99
C LEU A 96 17.52 1.18 -6.23
N GLU A 97 18.78 0.75 -6.12
CA GLU A 97 19.18 -0.41 -5.30
C GLU A 97 18.81 -0.20 -3.82
N PHE A 98 19.08 1.00 -3.29
CA PHE A 98 18.70 1.39 -1.92
C PHE A 98 17.19 1.33 -1.70
N PHE A 99 16.43 1.88 -2.64
CA PHE A 99 14.97 1.85 -2.61
C PHE A 99 14.41 0.41 -2.68
N ASN A 100 14.94 -0.43 -3.57
CA ASN A 100 14.53 -1.83 -3.70
C ASN A 100 14.84 -2.66 -2.44
N LYS A 101 15.88 -2.29 -1.68
CA LYS A 101 16.19 -2.88 -0.36
C LYS A 101 15.30 -2.32 0.77
N GLY A 102 14.26 -1.54 0.48
CA GLY A 102 13.33 -1.02 1.49
C GLY A 102 13.79 0.30 2.11
N GLY A 103 14.64 1.08 1.44
CA GLY A 103 15.05 2.41 1.90
C GLY A 103 14.10 3.50 1.39
N ASN A 104 13.78 4.48 2.23
CA ASN A 104 12.90 5.59 1.85
C ASN A 104 13.69 6.76 1.31
N ILE A 105 13.17 7.43 0.28
CA ILE A 105 13.87 8.55 -0.36
C ILE A 105 12.91 9.74 -0.54
N LEU A 106 13.21 10.87 0.11
CA LEU A 106 12.59 12.16 -0.19
C LEU A 106 13.53 12.97 -1.07
N THR A 107 13.03 13.39 -2.22
CA THR A 107 13.77 14.24 -3.16
C THR A 107 13.10 15.61 -3.26
N ILE A 108 13.90 16.66 -3.10
CA ILE A 108 13.46 18.04 -3.20
C ILE A 108 14.26 18.66 -4.34
N THR A 109 13.56 19.33 -5.25
CA THR A 109 14.16 19.97 -6.41
C THR A 109 13.66 21.39 -6.52
N ASN A 110 14.40 22.23 -7.23
CA ASN A 110 13.94 23.55 -7.64
C ASN A 110 14.49 23.86 -9.05
N PRO A 111 14.05 24.96 -9.69
CA PRO A 111 14.49 25.30 -11.04
C PRO A 111 16.03 25.39 -11.17
N ASP A 112 16.73 25.80 -10.11
CA ASP A 112 18.19 25.94 -10.10
C ASP A 112 18.96 24.64 -9.82
N GLY A 113 18.29 23.64 -9.24
CA GLY A 113 18.93 22.51 -8.57
C GLY A 113 18.25 21.17 -8.86
N LEU A 114 18.81 20.43 -9.83
CA LEU A 114 18.44 19.05 -10.16
C LEU A 114 19.68 18.26 -10.57
N SER A 115 20.18 17.34 -9.73
CA SER A 115 21.28 16.45 -10.14
C SER A 115 20.83 15.42 -11.17
N GLU A 116 21.75 14.95 -12.02
CA GLU A 116 21.46 13.84 -12.94
C GLU A 116 21.23 12.52 -12.19
N SER A 117 21.79 12.38 -10.99
CA SER A 117 21.59 11.19 -10.14
C SER A 117 20.15 11.11 -9.65
N THR A 118 19.62 12.22 -9.11
CA THR A 118 18.23 12.36 -8.69
C THR A 118 17.28 12.22 -9.88
N ARG A 119 17.57 12.92 -10.99
CA ARG A 119 16.74 12.87 -12.20
C ARG A 119 16.64 11.45 -12.77
N THR A 120 17.76 10.73 -12.88
CA THR A 120 17.76 9.36 -13.39
C THR A 120 16.97 8.44 -12.47
N PHE A 121 17.12 8.57 -11.15
CA PHE A 121 16.33 7.81 -10.18
C PHE A 121 14.83 8.07 -10.31
N LEU A 122 14.41 9.34 -10.34
CA LEU A 122 13.00 9.71 -10.49
C LEU A 122 12.41 9.20 -11.81
N ASN A 123 13.14 9.31 -12.91
CA ASN A 123 12.72 8.80 -14.21
C ASN A 123 12.49 7.27 -14.18
N GLN A 124 13.29 6.51 -13.43
CA GLN A 124 13.08 5.07 -13.25
C GLN A 124 11.79 4.77 -12.46
N LEU A 125 11.39 5.66 -11.55
CA LEU A 125 10.10 5.56 -10.86
C LEU A 125 8.91 6.02 -11.72
N GLY A 126 9.17 6.59 -12.91
CA GLY A 126 8.16 7.17 -13.79
C GLY A 126 7.76 8.60 -13.42
N ILE A 127 8.59 9.31 -12.64
CA ILE A 127 8.43 10.73 -12.32
C ILE A 127 9.47 11.51 -13.13
N TYR A 128 9.02 12.37 -14.04
CA TYR A 128 9.88 13.12 -14.95
C TYR A 128 9.91 14.60 -14.55
N PRO A 129 10.79 15.01 -13.62
CA PRO A 129 10.91 16.41 -13.22
C PRO A 129 11.43 17.27 -14.37
N SER A 130 11.02 18.53 -14.39
CA SER A 130 11.43 19.52 -15.37
C SER A 130 12.95 19.70 -15.33
N PRO A 131 13.62 19.92 -16.48
CA PRO A 131 15.04 20.20 -16.50
C PRO A 131 15.40 21.46 -15.69
N ARG A 132 16.69 21.66 -15.46
CA ARG A 132 17.18 22.91 -14.83
C ARG A 132 16.75 24.13 -15.63
N ASN A 133 16.63 25.25 -14.93
CA ASN A 133 16.12 26.54 -15.38
C ASN A 133 14.64 26.53 -15.79
N HIS A 134 13.92 25.41 -15.66
CA HIS A 134 12.49 25.38 -15.93
C HIS A 134 11.70 25.68 -14.66
N ALA A 135 10.78 26.64 -14.75
CA ALA A 135 9.91 27.03 -13.66
C ALA A 135 8.44 27.03 -14.10
N LEU A 136 7.55 26.80 -13.15
CA LEU A 136 6.11 26.94 -13.35
C LEU A 136 5.72 28.41 -13.41
N LEU A 137 4.98 28.79 -14.44
CA LEU A 137 4.44 30.14 -14.61
C LEU A 137 2.91 30.08 -14.74
N ASP A 138 2.22 31.08 -14.20
CA ASP A 138 0.79 31.28 -14.42
C ASP A 138 0.47 32.78 -14.49
N HIS A 139 -0.05 33.26 -15.62
CA HIS A 139 -0.39 34.67 -15.80
C HIS A 139 -1.76 35.06 -15.24
N PHE A 140 -2.57 34.09 -14.81
CA PHE A 140 -3.92 34.31 -14.29
C PHE A 140 -3.99 34.11 -12.77
N GLN A 141 -3.28 33.10 -12.25
CA GLN A 141 -3.32 32.70 -10.85
C GLN A 141 -1.94 32.86 -10.19
N TYR A 142 -1.46 34.10 -10.05
CA TYR A 142 -0.18 34.41 -9.40
C TYR A 142 -0.32 35.38 -8.22
N ASP A 143 0.73 35.50 -7.41
CA ASP A 143 0.83 36.54 -6.40
C ASP A 143 1.45 37.83 -6.96
N PRO A 144 0.65 38.90 -7.19
CA PRO A 144 1.16 40.16 -7.74
C PRO A 144 2.13 40.87 -6.80
N LYS A 145 2.17 40.53 -5.50
CA LYS A 145 3.13 41.13 -4.57
C LYS A 145 4.53 40.51 -4.70
N LYS A 146 4.60 39.21 -4.95
CA LYS A 146 5.86 38.45 -5.00
C LYS A 146 6.40 38.29 -6.43
N ALA A 147 5.53 38.26 -7.43
CA ALA A 147 5.88 37.93 -8.81
C ALA A 147 5.14 38.79 -9.85
N SER A 148 5.19 40.13 -9.72
CA SER A 148 4.50 41.06 -10.63
C SER A 148 4.99 41.01 -12.08
N ASP A 149 6.28 40.74 -12.29
CA ASP A 149 6.89 40.77 -13.63
C ASP A 149 7.08 39.35 -14.19
N THR A 150 7.49 38.42 -13.34
CA THR A 150 7.89 37.05 -13.72
C THR A 150 6.75 36.05 -13.72
N HIS A 151 5.69 36.27 -12.94
CA HIS A 151 4.55 35.35 -12.80
C HIS A 151 4.93 33.91 -12.36
N ASP A 152 6.04 33.75 -11.64
CA ASP A 152 6.64 32.48 -11.20
C ASP A 152 6.17 31.99 -9.82
N VAL A 153 5.45 32.85 -9.08
CA VAL A 153 4.82 32.50 -7.81
C VAL A 153 3.32 32.28 -8.04
N VAL A 154 2.95 31.02 -8.21
CA VAL A 154 1.59 30.58 -8.56
C VAL A 154 0.77 30.39 -7.29
N LYS A 155 -0.46 30.92 -7.30
CA LYS A 155 -1.45 30.69 -6.23
C LYS A 155 -2.18 29.39 -6.50
N LEU A 156 -2.16 28.51 -5.50
CA LEU A 156 -2.85 27.23 -5.51
C LEU A 156 -3.99 27.27 -4.49
N ASN A 157 -5.00 26.44 -4.74
CA ASN A 157 -6.14 26.29 -3.87
C ASN A 157 -6.44 24.82 -3.53
N SER A 158 -7.49 24.57 -2.75
CA SER A 158 -7.91 23.22 -2.37
C SER A 158 -8.14 22.27 -3.57
N SER A 159 -8.54 22.78 -4.74
CA SER A 159 -8.78 21.95 -5.94
C SER A 159 -7.50 21.41 -6.57
N ASN A 160 -6.35 22.01 -6.27
CA ASN A 160 -5.04 21.55 -6.72
C ASN A 160 -4.51 20.35 -5.91
N VAL A 161 -5.13 20.03 -4.77
CA VAL A 161 -4.76 18.92 -3.90
C VAL A 161 -5.54 17.67 -4.34
N ILE A 162 -4.85 16.72 -4.97
CA ILE A 162 -5.44 15.48 -5.52
C ILE A 162 -4.96 14.23 -4.78
N ASP A 163 -4.77 14.38 -3.48
CA ASP A 163 -4.25 13.35 -2.59
C ASP A 163 -5.23 12.17 -2.41
N ASN A 164 -5.17 11.25 -3.36
CA ASN A 164 -5.93 10.00 -3.32
C ASN A 164 -5.47 9.05 -2.19
N GLY A 165 -4.29 9.29 -1.61
CA GLY A 165 -3.75 8.49 -0.52
C GLY A 165 -4.20 8.93 0.86
N ALA A 166 -4.92 10.05 0.97
CA ALA A 166 -5.29 10.69 2.23
C ALA A 166 -4.10 10.80 3.19
N ILE A 167 -2.94 11.16 2.63
CA ILE A 167 -1.68 11.46 3.31
C ILE A 167 -1.79 12.81 4.03
N ILE A 168 -2.33 13.80 3.32
CA ILE A 168 -2.62 15.13 3.82
C ILE A 168 -3.91 15.06 4.63
N PRO A 169 -3.90 15.52 5.89
CA PRO A 169 -5.10 15.57 6.70
C PRO A 169 -6.12 16.50 6.03
N LYS A 170 -7.40 16.08 6.05
CA LYS A 170 -8.50 16.91 5.54
C LYS A 170 -8.48 18.26 6.24
N GLN A 171 -8.45 19.32 5.45
CA GLN A 171 -8.48 20.68 5.96
C GLN A 171 -9.91 21.22 5.87
N ASP A 172 -10.35 21.89 6.94
CA ASP A 172 -11.63 22.58 6.97
C ASP A 172 -11.47 23.98 6.35
N GLY A 173 -12.12 24.23 5.22
CA GLY A 173 -12.17 25.54 4.55
C GLY A 173 -11.44 25.62 3.21
N ASP A 174 -11.52 26.79 2.57
CA ASP A 174 -10.78 27.09 1.35
C ASP A 174 -9.31 27.37 1.71
N LEU A 175 -8.42 26.54 1.15
CA LEU A 175 -6.99 26.69 1.27
C LEU A 175 -6.51 27.60 0.14
N GLU A 176 -5.65 28.55 0.47
CA GLU A 176 -4.88 29.33 -0.49
C GLU A 176 -3.42 29.32 -0.07
N PHE A 177 -2.52 28.98 -0.99
CA PHE A 177 -1.09 28.92 -0.72
C PHE A 177 -0.29 29.18 -1.99
N ASN A 178 0.95 29.61 -1.81
CA ASN A 178 1.83 29.92 -2.93
C ASN A 178 2.74 28.75 -3.26
N TYR A 179 3.06 28.63 -4.55
CA TYR A 179 4.03 27.69 -5.06
C TYR A 179 4.97 28.36 -6.04
N LYS A 180 6.26 28.16 -5.81
CA LYS A 180 7.33 28.50 -6.74
C LYS A 180 8.25 27.31 -6.86
N GLY A 181 8.42 26.79 -8.07
CA GLY A 181 9.19 25.56 -8.23
C GLY A 181 9.18 24.95 -9.61
N SER A 182 9.72 23.75 -9.67
CA SER A 182 9.77 22.84 -10.81
C SER A 182 8.54 21.95 -10.87
N THR A 183 8.15 21.52 -12.07
CA THR A 183 7.04 20.57 -12.24
C THR A 183 7.55 19.21 -12.68
N ALA A 184 6.73 18.17 -12.51
CA ALA A 184 7.00 16.85 -13.06
C ALA A 184 5.84 16.38 -13.95
N ILE A 185 6.18 15.62 -14.98
CA ILE A 185 5.24 14.81 -15.74
C ILE A 185 5.29 13.39 -15.20
N LEU A 186 4.14 12.71 -15.13
CA LEU A 186 4.05 11.35 -14.62
C LEU A 186 3.87 10.34 -15.74
N GLY A 187 4.52 9.19 -15.58
CA GLY A 187 4.24 7.99 -16.36
C GLY A 187 2.93 7.32 -15.92
N ASN A 188 2.43 6.39 -16.74
CA ASN A 188 1.19 5.66 -16.49
C ASN A 188 1.37 4.48 -15.50
N GLY A 189 2.07 4.72 -14.38
CA GLY A 189 2.37 3.72 -13.37
C GLY A 189 1.33 3.70 -12.25
N ARG A 190 0.84 2.52 -11.87
CA ARG A 190 -0.15 2.36 -10.78
C ARG A 190 0.41 2.60 -9.37
N LEU A 191 1.73 2.57 -9.23
CA LEU A 191 2.44 2.75 -7.97
C LEU A 191 2.76 4.23 -7.67
N ILE A 192 2.65 5.06 -8.70
CA ILE A 192 2.77 6.51 -8.60
C ILE A 192 1.39 7.05 -8.27
N PHE A 193 1.31 7.98 -7.33
CA PHE A 193 0.10 8.75 -7.13
C PHE A 193 0.45 10.22 -6.92
N PRO A 194 -0.21 11.14 -7.64
CA PRO A 194 0.03 12.56 -7.48
C PRO A 194 -0.59 13.08 -6.17
N ILE A 195 0.00 14.14 -5.63
CA ILE A 195 -0.46 14.79 -4.39
C ILE A 195 -0.88 16.22 -4.68
N LEU A 196 -0.05 16.96 -5.42
CA LEU A 196 -0.34 18.31 -5.88
C LEU A 196 -0.28 18.42 -7.40
N GLN A 197 -1.26 19.14 -7.95
CA GLN A 197 -1.43 19.37 -9.37
C GLN A 197 -1.35 20.87 -9.70
N ALA A 198 -0.71 21.20 -10.82
CA ALA A 198 -0.63 22.57 -11.30
C ALA A 198 -2.00 23.08 -11.80
N PRO A 199 -2.25 24.40 -11.76
CA PRO A 199 -3.48 24.99 -12.29
C PRO A 199 -3.67 24.76 -13.78
N THR A 200 -4.93 24.82 -14.25
CA THR A 200 -5.29 24.63 -15.67
C THR A 200 -4.67 25.68 -16.60
N THR A 201 -4.36 26.87 -16.09
CA THR A 201 -3.81 28.02 -16.81
C THR A 201 -2.29 28.08 -16.80
N SER A 202 -1.64 27.18 -16.06
CA SER A 202 -0.20 27.20 -15.85
C SER A 202 0.58 26.47 -16.95
N TYR A 203 1.85 26.82 -17.13
CA TYR A 203 2.78 26.09 -18.00
C TYR A 203 4.20 26.19 -17.46
N THR A 204 5.06 25.24 -17.85
CA THR A 204 6.45 25.21 -17.41
C THR A 204 7.38 25.55 -18.56
N LYS A 205 8.19 26.59 -18.39
CA LYS A 205 9.08 27.15 -19.42
C LYS A 205 10.51 27.29 -18.89
N ASP A 206 11.49 27.18 -19.79
CA ASP A 206 12.89 27.53 -19.53
C ASP A 206 13.05 29.05 -19.35
N LEU A 207 13.50 29.47 -18.17
CA LEU A 207 13.74 30.87 -17.81
C LEU A 207 14.91 31.51 -18.57
N LYS A 208 15.79 30.72 -19.20
CA LYS A 208 16.90 31.26 -20.02
C LYS A 208 16.49 31.57 -21.43
N ASN A 209 15.42 30.95 -21.93
CA ASN A 209 14.97 31.18 -23.28
C ASN A 209 13.86 32.25 -23.29
N ASP A 210 14.20 33.44 -23.77
CA ASP A 210 13.25 34.56 -23.92
C ASP A 210 12.28 34.38 -25.10
N ASP A 211 12.40 33.29 -25.87
CA ASP A 211 11.47 33.00 -26.95
C ASP A 211 10.02 32.98 -26.42
N LEU A 212 9.18 33.86 -26.98
CA LEU A 212 7.73 33.92 -26.70
C LEU A 212 6.98 32.71 -27.28
N ILE A 213 7.69 31.80 -27.94
CA ILE A 213 7.14 30.63 -28.63
C ILE A 213 6.92 29.51 -27.58
N LEU A 214 5.65 29.22 -27.29
CA LEU A 214 5.18 28.21 -26.34
C LEU A 214 5.43 26.75 -26.78
N GLU A 215 6.14 26.52 -27.89
CA GLU A 215 6.31 25.19 -28.50
C GLU A 215 7.19 24.24 -27.67
N ASN A 216 8.00 24.76 -26.74
CA ASN A 216 8.94 23.98 -25.92
C ASN A 216 8.60 23.93 -24.41
N ASN A 217 7.32 24.06 -24.05
CA ASN A 217 6.91 23.94 -22.65
C ASN A 217 7.04 22.50 -22.15
N TRP A 218 7.62 22.31 -20.97
CA TRP A 218 7.79 20.98 -20.36
C TRP A 218 6.44 20.35 -19.98
N SER A 219 5.62 21.09 -19.24
CA SER A 219 4.26 20.69 -18.89
C SER A 219 3.28 21.83 -19.13
N GLN A 220 2.02 21.50 -19.42
CA GLN A 220 0.95 22.46 -19.70
C GLN A 220 -0.31 22.07 -18.93
N GLY A 221 -0.92 23.07 -18.30
CA GLY A 221 -2.11 22.94 -17.47
C GLY A 221 -1.96 21.88 -16.37
N THR A 222 -3.01 21.09 -16.19
CA THR A 222 -3.12 20.09 -15.13
C THR A 222 -2.21 18.86 -15.31
N GLN A 223 -1.48 18.76 -16.42
CA GLN A 223 -0.51 17.67 -16.61
C GLN A 223 0.82 17.91 -15.87
N GLY A 224 1.03 19.12 -15.35
CA GLY A 224 2.13 19.43 -14.44
C GLY A 224 1.78 19.02 -13.01
N TYR A 225 2.60 18.20 -12.38
CA TYR A 225 2.48 17.84 -10.97
C TYR A 225 3.57 18.51 -10.15
N LEU A 226 3.25 18.92 -8.93
CA LEU A 226 4.13 19.73 -8.07
C LEU A 226 4.71 18.92 -6.91
N SER A 227 3.98 17.89 -6.49
CA SER A 227 4.37 16.93 -5.47
C SER A 227 3.75 15.57 -5.79
N VAL A 228 4.54 14.52 -5.62
CA VAL A 228 4.22 13.16 -6.07
C VAL A 228 4.73 12.15 -5.05
N GLY A 229 3.89 11.17 -4.72
CA GLY A 229 4.26 10.00 -3.95
C GLY A 229 4.45 8.76 -4.82
N PHE A 230 5.38 7.90 -4.44
CA PHE A 230 5.60 6.59 -5.05
C PHE A 230 5.74 5.54 -3.95
N GLN A 231 5.03 4.43 -4.08
CA GLN A 231 5.14 3.31 -3.15
C GLN A 231 5.53 2.03 -3.88
N GLY A 232 6.67 1.46 -3.49
CA GLY A 232 7.15 0.18 -4.03
C GLY A 232 6.33 -1.01 -3.54
N LEU A 233 6.42 -2.14 -4.24
CA LEU A 233 5.80 -3.40 -3.82
C LEU A 233 6.40 -3.95 -2.52
N ASN A 234 7.63 -3.57 -2.21
CA ASN A 234 8.31 -3.82 -0.95
C ASN A 234 7.91 -2.84 0.17
N ASN A 235 6.89 -2.01 -0.04
CA ASN A 235 6.43 -0.94 0.85
C ASN A 235 7.45 0.19 1.11
N ALA A 236 8.56 0.26 0.36
CA ALA A 236 9.43 1.45 0.36
C ALA A 236 8.69 2.67 -0.19
N ARG A 237 8.92 3.84 0.40
CA ARG A 237 8.26 5.09 0.01
C ARG A 237 9.27 6.07 -0.57
N ALA A 238 8.92 6.61 -1.73
CA ALA A 238 9.66 7.70 -2.33
C ALA A 238 8.72 8.88 -2.54
N GLY A 239 9.24 10.08 -2.35
CA GLY A 239 8.49 11.31 -2.61
C GLY A 239 9.33 12.32 -3.34
N TRP A 240 8.66 13.13 -4.14
CA TRP A 240 9.26 14.25 -4.85
C TRP A 240 8.46 15.52 -4.58
N ILE A 241 9.18 16.59 -4.22
CA ILE A 241 8.63 17.95 -4.07
C ILE A 241 9.43 18.88 -4.99
N GLY A 242 8.72 19.64 -5.83
CA GLY A 242 9.32 20.57 -6.79
C GLY A 242 9.72 21.95 -6.25
N SER A 243 9.61 22.20 -4.95
CA SER A 243 9.94 23.49 -4.31
C SER A 243 10.68 23.29 -2.99
N ASP A 244 11.73 24.07 -2.78
CA ASP A 244 12.46 24.15 -1.51
C ASP A 244 11.99 25.29 -0.60
N GLU A 245 11.23 26.27 -1.11
CA GLU A 245 10.76 27.43 -0.33
C GLU A 245 9.93 27.03 0.89
N TRP A 246 9.16 25.94 0.80
CA TRP A 246 8.36 25.44 1.92
C TRP A 246 9.21 24.87 3.07
N PHE A 247 10.46 24.49 2.81
CA PHE A 247 11.39 23.97 3.84
C PHE A 247 12.17 25.08 4.55
N GLN A 248 12.14 26.30 4.01
CA GLN A 248 12.90 27.43 4.54
C GLN A 248 12.19 28.07 5.76
N ASN A 249 13.00 28.54 6.70
CA ASN A 249 12.58 29.19 7.92
C ASN A 249 11.83 30.51 7.63
N GLY A 250 10.75 30.76 8.39
CA GLY A 250 9.98 32.00 8.26
C GLY A 250 9.02 32.01 7.07
N ASN A 251 8.78 30.87 6.43
CA ASN A 251 7.69 30.74 5.49
C ASN A 251 6.34 30.72 6.23
N ASP A 252 5.52 31.75 6.00
CA ASP A 252 4.19 31.90 6.60
C ASP A 252 3.09 31.08 5.90
N ASP A 253 3.42 30.35 4.82
CA ASP A 253 2.47 29.51 4.09
C ASP A 253 2.08 28.26 4.92
N LYS A 254 1.04 28.41 5.76
CA LYS A 254 0.54 27.36 6.67
C LYS A 254 0.33 26.01 5.99
N PHE A 255 -0.23 25.99 4.78
CA PHE A 255 -0.48 24.75 4.05
C PHE A 255 0.82 24.08 3.57
N GLY A 256 1.82 24.85 3.15
CA GLY A 256 3.14 24.31 2.76
C GLY A 256 3.78 23.54 3.91
N GLY A 257 3.70 24.08 5.13
CA GLY A 257 4.16 23.41 6.35
C GLY A 257 3.39 22.11 6.65
N ILE A 258 2.05 22.13 6.56
CA ILE A 258 1.22 20.93 6.75
C ILE A 258 1.57 19.85 5.71
N LEU A 259 1.77 20.25 4.45
CA LEU A 259 2.10 19.34 3.37
C LEU A 259 3.47 18.69 3.57
N ILE A 260 4.50 19.46 3.94
CA ILE A 260 5.83 18.91 4.23
C ILE A 260 5.78 17.97 5.41
N ASP A 261 5.13 18.37 6.50
CA ASP A 261 5.03 17.55 7.70
C ASP A 261 4.34 16.22 7.38
N SER A 262 3.17 16.27 6.73
CA SER A 262 2.37 15.10 6.38
C SER A 262 3.11 14.18 5.41
N LEU A 263 3.74 14.74 4.37
CA LEU A 263 4.49 13.96 3.39
C LEU A 263 5.74 13.34 4.00
N THR A 264 6.46 14.09 4.84
CA THR A 264 7.65 13.56 5.54
C THR A 264 7.24 12.42 6.46
N LYS A 265 6.20 12.59 7.29
CA LYS A 265 5.66 11.53 8.15
C LYS A 265 5.26 10.29 7.35
N TRP A 266 4.66 10.49 6.18
CA TRP A 266 4.31 9.39 5.30
C TRP A 266 5.56 8.70 4.73
N ILE A 267 6.49 9.42 4.11
CA ILE A 267 7.70 8.81 3.50
C ILE A 267 8.53 8.06 4.53
N LEU A 268 8.66 8.58 5.74
CA LEU A 268 9.47 7.99 6.82
C LEU A 268 8.74 6.90 7.63
N HIS A 269 7.60 6.39 7.13
CA HIS A 269 6.79 5.34 7.78
C HIS A 269 6.33 5.67 9.21
N GLU A 270 6.01 6.93 9.49
CA GLU A 270 5.34 7.32 10.73
C GLU A 270 3.82 7.19 10.62
N THR A 271 3.26 7.41 9.43
CA THR A 271 1.80 7.35 9.21
C THR A 271 1.43 6.25 8.21
N LYS A 272 0.17 5.79 8.26
CA LYS A 272 -0.42 4.85 7.29
C LYS A 272 0.36 3.54 7.14
N VAL A 273 0.98 3.08 8.24
CA VAL A 273 1.64 1.79 8.29
C VAL A 273 0.65 0.77 8.80
N ILE A 274 0.40 -0.28 8.01
CA ILE A 274 -0.45 -1.39 8.40
C ILE A 274 0.34 -2.69 8.29
N LYS A 275 0.01 -3.65 9.14
CA LYS A 275 0.68 -4.94 9.20
C LYS A 275 -0.33 -6.04 9.47
N VAL A 276 -0.09 -7.22 8.89
CA VAL A 276 -0.80 -8.44 9.26
C VAL A 276 -0.06 -9.11 10.41
N THR A 277 -0.80 -9.38 11.48
CA THR A 277 -0.27 -10.07 12.66
C THR A 277 -0.38 -11.57 12.50
N GLN A 278 -1.53 -12.05 12.03
CA GLN A 278 -1.83 -13.47 11.96
C GLN A 278 -2.85 -13.76 10.85
N VAL A 279 -2.71 -14.91 10.21
CA VAL A 279 -3.68 -15.48 9.27
C VAL A 279 -4.05 -16.86 9.76
N GLU A 280 -5.35 -17.16 9.84
CA GLU A 280 -5.86 -18.48 10.24
C GLU A 280 -6.96 -18.92 9.28
N HIS A 281 -7.04 -20.22 9.03
CA HIS A 281 -8.17 -20.84 8.36
C HIS A 281 -8.47 -22.19 9.02
N SER A 282 -9.74 -22.51 9.15
CA SER A 282 -10.20 -23.77 9.73
C SER A 282 -11.53 -24.17 9.10
N HIS A 283 -11.91 -25.42 9.31
CA HIS A 283 -13.28 -25.85 9.05
C HIS A 283 -14.24 -25.08 9.98
N SER A 284 -15.51 -25.00 9.60
CA SER A 284 -16.53 -24.29 10.39
C SER A 284 -16.75 -24.87 11.79
N ASP A 285 -16.39 -26.13 12.02
CA ASP A 285 -16.39 -26.84 13.31
C ASP A 285 -15.13 -26.57 14.15
N GLY A 286 -14.18 -25.78 13.65
CA GLY A 286 -12.94 -25.43 14.32
C GLY A 286 -11.79 -26.41 14.07
N THR A 287 -12.01 -27.47 13.29
CA THR A 287 -10.94 -28.42 12.96
C THR A 287 -9.90 -27.79 12.03
N LEU A 288 -8.62 -28.04 12.32
CA LEU A 288 -7.50 -27.52 11.52
C LEU A 288 -7.28 -28.35 10.25
N TYR A 289 -6.75 -27.71 9.20
CA TYR A 289 -6.44 -28.35 7.92
C TYR A 289 -5.48 -29.54 8.07
N GLU A 290 -4.48 -29.42 8.95
CA GLU A 290 -3.49 -30.46 9.22
C GLU A 290 -4.11 -31.76 9.74
N ASN A 291 -5.18 -31.63 10.53
CA ASN A 291 -5.92 -32.78 11.07
C ASN A 291 -6.90 -33.36 10.05
N ARG A 292 -7.54 -32.49 9.26
CA ARG A 292 -8.52 -32.87 8.25
C ARG A 292 -8.36 -31.99 7.00
N PRO A 293 -7.73 -32.50 5.93
CA PRO A 293 -7.61 -31.76 4.68
C PRO A 293 -8.99 -31.41 4.10
N TYR A 294 -9.09 -30.20 3.52
CA TYR A 294 -10.32 -29.71 2.90
C TYR A 294 -10.74 -30.54 1.70
N LYS A 295 -12.04 -30.81 1.60
CA LYS A 295 -12.68 -31.36 0.40
C LYS A 295 -13.57 -30.32 -0.28
N ILE A 296 -13.96 -30.64 -1.51
CA ILE A 296 -14.98 -29.87 -2.24
C ILE A 296 -16.22 -29.66 -1.36
N LYS A 297 -16.82 -28.47 -1.44
CA LYS A 297 -18.04 -28.09 -0.71
C LYS A 297 -17.93 -28.08 0.82
N ASP A 298 -16.74 -28.21 1.42
CA ASP A 298 -16.60 -27.98 2.86
C ASP A 298 -16.90 -26.52 3.21
N GLU A 299 -17.49 -26.30 4.39
CA GLU A 299 -17.62 -24.98 4.98
C GLU A 299 -16.36 -24.62 5.77
N ILE A 300 -15.74 -23.51 5.42
CA ILE A 300 -14.51 -23.03 6.05
C ILE A 300 -14.69 -21.60 6.58
N ILE A 301 -13.88 -21.27 7.59
CA ILE A 301 -13.76 -19.94 8.17
C ILE A 301 -12.34 -19.46 7.93
N TYR A 302 -12.21 -18.30 7.30
CA TYR A 302 -10.94 -17.60 7.13
C TYR A 302 -10.91 -16.40 8.07
N LYS A 303 -9.76 -16.17 8.71
CA LYS A 303 -9.51 -15.05 9.61
C LYS A 303 -8.16 -14.40 9.31
N ILE A 304 -8.11 -13.08 9.34
CA ILE A 304 -6.88 -12.29 9.23
C ILE A 304 -6.89 -11.17 10.27
N ALA A 305 -5.81 -11.04 11.02
CA ALA A 305 -5.63 -10.00 12.03
C ALA A 305 -4.78 -8.87 11.46
N ILE A 306 -5.31 -7.65 11.44
CA ILE A 306 -4.64 -6.46 10.86
C ILE A 306 -4.50 -5.38 11.93
N THR A 307 -3.31 -4.78 12.00
CA THR A 307 -2.96 -3.65 12.88
C THR A 307 -2.57 -2.44 12.05
N GLN A 308 -2.71 -1.26 12.65
CA GLN A 308 -2.22 0.01 12.12
C GLN A 308 -1.29 0.67 13.14
N TRP A 309 -0.23 1.31 12.68
CA TRP A 309 0.61 2.15 13.53
C TRP A 309 -0.03 3.53 13.74
N ASP A 310 -0.15 3.94 15.00
CA ASP A 310 -0.55 5.29 15.37
C ASP A 310 0.67 6.13 15.77
N PRO A 311 1.00 7.18 15.01
CA PRO A 311 2.13 8.05 15.32
C PRO A 311 1.91 8.87 16.59
N GLU A 312 0.68 9.17 17.00
CA GLU A 312 0.46 10.05 18.16
C GLU A 312 0.77 9.35 19.48
N THR A 313 0.37 8.07 19.56
CA THR A 313 0.59 7.24 20.75
C THR A 313 1.84 6.36 20.65
N SER A 314 2.49 6.32 19.48
CA SER A 314 3.62 5.42 19.17
C SER A 314 3.30 3.96 19.51
N LYS A 315 2.09 3.51 19.15
CA LYS A 315 1.59 2.16 19.42
C LYS A 315 0.86 1.60 18.20
N TRP A 316 0.81 0.27 18.16
CA TRP A 316 -0.08 -0.42 17.23
C TRP A 316 -1.51 -0.33 17.76
N ILE A 317 -2.44 0.00 16.89
CA ILE A 317 -3.87 0.09 17.15
C ILE A 317 -4.65 -0.81 16.17
N PRO A 318 -5.87 -1.23 16.53
CA PRO A 318 -6.71 -2.03 15.63
C PRO A 318 -7.00 -1.28 14.33
N PHE A 319 -6.80 -1.95 13.19
CA PHE A 319 -7.10 -1.37 11.88
C PHE A 319 -8.60 -1.49 11.56
N GLU A 320 -9.22 -0.39 11.12
CA GLU A 320 -10.63 -0.37 10.75
C GLU A 320 -10.81 0.00 9.26
N ALA A 321 -11.22 -0.99 8.48
CA ALA A 321 -11.66 -0.89 7.10
C ALA A 321 -12.90 -1.76 6.85
N ALA A 322 -13.73 -1.33 5.90
CA ALA A 322 -14.94 -2.04 5.49
C ALA A 322 -14.75 -2.85 4.18
N ASP A 323 -13.63 -2.66 3.50
CA ASP A 323 -13.40 -3.09 2.11
C ASP A 323 -12.25 -4.11 1.98
N VAL A 324 -11.93 -4.83 3.06
CA VAL A 324 -10.95 -5.92 3.03
C VAL A 324 -11.58 -7.13 2.34
N GLN A 325 -10.87 -7.73 1.37
CA GLN A 325 -11.39 -8.82 0.55
C GLN A 325 -10.48 -10.05 0.59
N LEU A 326 -11.11 -11.22 0.57
CA LEU A 326 -10.48 -12.51 0.35
C LEU A 326 -10.81 -12.99 -1.06
N GLU A 327 -9.78 -13.41 -1.78
CA GLU A 327 -9.91 -14.11 -3.05
C GLU A 327 -9.51 -15.58 -2.89
N ILE A 328 -10.34 -16.48 -3.42
CA ILE A 328 -10.00 -17.90 -3.56
C ILE A 328 -9.86 -18.20 -5.05
N LYS A 329 -8.65 -18.54 -5.48
CA LYS A 329 -8.33 -18.72 -6.90
C LYS A 329 -7.51 -19.98 -7.15
N LEU A 330 -7.65 -20.54 -8.35
CA LEU A 330 -6.75 -21.55 -8.90
C LEU A 330 -5.81 -20.87 -9.90
N LEU A 331 -6.38 -20.52 -11.06
CA LEU A 331 -5.81 -19.60 -12.03
C LEU A 331 -6.57 -18.27 -11.96
N ASP A 332 -7.91 -18.36 -12.06
CA ASP A 332 -8.85 -17.26 -11.92
C ASP A 332 -9.59 -17.31 -10.56
N PRO A 333 -10.07 -16.17 -10.05
CA PRO A 333 -10.81 -16.13 -8.79
C PRO A 333 -12.19 -16.78 -8.93
N TYR A 334 -12.41 -17.85 -8.16
CA TYR A 334 -13.72 -18.50 -8.02
C TYR A 334 -14.63 -17.72 -7.08
N HIS A 335 -14.06 -17.23 -5.98
CA HIS A 335 -14.76 -16.42 -5.00
C HIS A 335 -13.96 -15.16 -4.69
N ARG A 336 -14.68 -14.04 -4.57
CA ARG A 336 -14.21 -12.79 -4.00
C ARG A 336 -15.21 -12.40 -2.92
N LEU A 337 -14.77 -12.40 -1.67
CA LEU A 337 -15.62 -12.23 -0.51
C LEU A 337 -15.12 -11.05 0.33
N ASN A 338 -16.03 -10.21 0.80
CA ASN A 338 -15.69 -9.15 1.75
C ASN A 338 -15.53 -9.77 3.14
N LEU A 339 -14.48 -9.40 3.85
CA LEU A 339 -14.26 -9.79 5.23
C LEU A 339 -14.99 -8.83 6.18
N ILE A 340 -15.56 -9.38 7.25
CA ILE A 340 -16.32 -8.61 8.24
C ILE A 340 -15.50 -8.60 9.54
N PRO A 341 -15.38 -7.45 10.24
CA PRO A 341 -14.73 -7.41 11.54
C PRO A 341 -15.49 -8.30 12.53
N SER A 342 -14.79 -9.28 13.10
CA SER A 342 -15.35 -10.25 14.05
C SER A 342 -14.99 -9.95 15.51
N GLY A 343 -13.98 -9.12 15.75
CA GLY A 343 -13.52 -8.76 17.08
C GLY A 343 -12.12 -8.16 17.08
N ILE A 344 -11.64 -7.81 18.28
CA ILE A 344 -10.30 -7.26 18.51
C ILE A 344 -9.49 -8.27 19.31
N LEU A 345 -8.27 -8.56 18.85
CA LEU A 345 -7.30 -9.42 19.53
C LEU A 345 -6.05 -8.60 19.86
N GLY A 346 -5.92 -8.22 21.13
CA GLY A 346 -4.87 -7.30 21.57
C GLY A 346 -5.00 -5.98 20.81
N ASP A 347 -3.97 -5.65 20.02
CA ASP A 347 -3.89 -4.43 19.22
C ASP A 347 -4.38 -4.62 17.77
N SER A 348 -4.92 -5.81 17.42
CA SER A 348 -5.30 -6.16 16.04
C SER A 348 -6.82 -6.32 15.87
N THR A 349 -7.36 -5.86 14.75
CA THR A 349 -8.74 -6.20 14.34
C THR A 349 -8.73 -7.52 13.59
N ILE A 350 -9.56 -8.48 14.00
CA ILE A 350 -9.77 -9.73 13.29
C ILE A 350 -10.88 -9.54 12.26
N TYR A 351 -10.52 -9.72 11.01
CA TYR A 351 -11.42 -9.82 9.87
C TYR A 351 -11.70 -11.28 9.56
N SER A 352 -12.97 -11.64 9.41
CA SER A 352 -13.33 -13.03 9.12
C SER A 352 -14.44 -13.18 8.09
N VAL A 353 -14.48 -14.34 7.45
CA VAL A 353 -15.58 -14.75 6.59
C VAL A 353 -15.76 -16.26 6.69
N LYS A 354 -17.03 -16.69 6.73
CA LYS A 354 -17.42 -18.09 6.60
C LYS A 354 -17.97 -18.32 5.20
N PHE A 355 -17.46 -19.32 4.50
CA PHE A 355 -17.89 -19.64 3.14
C PHE A 355 -17.73 -21.11 2.79
N GLN A 356 -18.38 -21.54 1.72
CA GLN A 356 -18.28 -22.90 1.20
C GLN A 356 -17.26 -22.96 0.07
N LEU A 357 -16.43 -24.01 0.06
CA LEU A 357 -15.43 -24.23 -0.98
C LEU A 357 -16.07 -24.57 -2.34
N PRO A 358 -15.44 -24.19 -3.47
CA PRO A 358 -15.93 -24.53 -4.80
C PRO A 358 -16.09 -26.04 -5.03
N ASP A 359 -16.97 -26.40 -5.96
CA ASP A 359 -17.14 -27.78 -6.44
C ASP A 359 -16.07 -28.18 -7.47
N HIS A 360 -14.82 -27.82 -7.20
CA HIS A 360 -13.68 -28.13 -8.03
C HIS A 360 -12.49 -28.44 -7.13
N HIS A 361 -11.83 -29.57 -7.37
CA HIS A 361 -10.66 -29.99 -6.60
C HIS A 361 -9.38 -29.45 -7.26
N GLY A 362 -8.30 -29.35 -6.49
CA GLY A 362 -7.04 -28.80 -6.97
C GLY A 362 -6.32 -27.99 -5.90
N VAL A 363 -5.29 -27.26 -6.32
CA VAL A 363 -4.48 -26.44 -5.41
C VAL A 363 -4.96 -24.99 -5.50
N PHE A 364 -5.71 -24.56 -4.50
CA PHE A 364 -6.25 -23.21 -4.42
C PHE A 364 -5.32 -22.30 -3.61
N THR A 365 -5.25 -21.05 -4.02
CA THR A 365 -4.58 -19.98 -3.28
C THR A 365 -5.63 -19.07 -2.69
N PHE A 366 -5.55 -18.88 -1.38
CA PHE A 366 -6.30 -17.87 -0.64
C PHE A 366 -5.42 -16.63 -0.60
N THR A 367 -5.92 -15.52 -1.13
CA THR A 367 -5.17 -14.27 -1.23
C THR A 367 -5.95 -13.15 -0.60
N THR A 368 -5.34 -12.47 0.36
CA THR A 368 -5.82 -11.18 0.88
C THR A 368 -4.88 -10.10 0.39
N ASN A 369 -5.28 -9.41 -0.68
CA ASN A 369 -4.51 -8.34 -1.29
C ASN A 369 -5.19 -7.00 -0.98
N TYR A 370 -4.60 -6.24 -0.06
CA TYR A 370 -5.09 -4.92 0.32
C TYR A 370 -4.08 -3.85 -0.10
N ARG A 371 -4.35 -3.24 -1.26
CA ARG A 371 -3.55 -2.15 -1.85
C ARG A 371 -4.44 -0.92 -1.98
N ARG A 372 -4.16 0.09 -1.17
CA ARG A 372 -4.78 1.42 -1.25
C ARG A 372 -3.66 2.46 -1.37
N PRO A 373 -3.81 3.50 -2.20
CA PRO A 373 -2.83 4.59 -2.25
C PRO A 373 -2.57 5.14 -0.85
N GLY A 374 -1.32 5.48 -0.54
CA GLY A 374 -0.92 6.00 0.78
C GLY A 374 -0.82 4.97 1.92
N LEU A 375 -1.54 3.85 1.87
CA LEU A 375 -1.48 2.79 2.89
C LEU A 375 -0.42 1.73 2.53
N SER A 376 0.22 1.16 3.55
CA SER A 376 1.11 0.02 3.33
C SER A 376 0.36 -1.14 2.68
N TYR A 377 0.99 -1.81 1.72
CA TYR A 377 0.38 -2.92 1.00
C TYR A 377 0.45 -4.19 1.82
N ILE A 378 -0.68 -4.90 1.85
CA ILE A 378 -0.80 -6.25 2.39
C ILE A 378 -0.99 -7.18 1.20
N ASP A 379 -0.19 -8.24 1.14
CA ASP A 379 -0.29 -9.30 0.14
C ASP A 379 -0.04 -10.65 0.82
N GLU A 380 -1.07 -11.15 1.50
CA GLU A 380 -0.99 -12.43 2.20
C GLU A 380 -1.54 -13.53 1.30
N THR A 381 -0.75 -14.59 1.14
CA THR A 381 -1.10 -15.73 0.29
C THR A 381 -0.92 -17.04 1.04
N ASN A 382 -1.92 -17.90 0.99
CA ASN A 382 -1.85 -19.24 1.56
C ASN A 382 -2.35 -20.25 0.52
N THR A 383 -1.53 -21.24 0.20
CA THR A 383 -1.80 -22.21 -0.87
C THR A 383 -2.12 -23.57 -0.29
N MET A 384 -3.26 -24.13 -0.67
CA MET A 384 -3.84 -25.31 -0.05
C MET A 384 -4.43 -26.25 -1.08
N ALA A 385 -4.29 -27.55 -0.85
CA ALA A 385 -4.93 -28.57 -1.68
C ALA A 385 -6.36 -28.84 -1.18
N ILE A 386 -7.33 -28.73 -2.09
CA ILE A 386 -8.71 -29.14 -1.90
C ILE A 386 -8.89 -30.47 -2.64
N ARG A 387 -9.21 -31.53 -1.90
CA ARG A 387 -9.40 -32.87 -2.48
C ARG A 387 -10.84 -33.07 -2.98
N HIS A 388 -11.00 -34.03 -3.88
CA HIS A 388 -12.33 -34.56 -4.22
C HIS A 388 -12.88 -35.43 -3.08
N LEU A 389 -14.15 -35.83 -3.20
CA LEU A 389 -14.76 -36.81 -2.30
C LEU A 389 -14.03 -38.15 -2.40
N ALA A 390 -13.81 -38.79 -1.25
CA ALA A 390 -13.37 -40.17 -1.21
C ALA A 390 -14.55 -41.11 -1.52
N ASN A 391 -14.28 -42.34 -1.95
CA ASN A 391 -15.31 -43.30 -2.35
C ASN A 391 -16.29 -43.63 -1.20
N ASP A 392 -15.83 -43.53 0.04
CA ASP A 392 -16.63 -43.76 1.23
C ASP A 392 -17.50 -42.58 1.66
N GLU A 393 -17.26 -41.39 1.12
CA GLU A 393 -17.98 -40.16 1.45
C GLU A 393 -19.20 -39.89 0.56
N TYR A 394 -19.44 -40.73 -0.45
CA TYR A 394 -20.65 -40.62 -1.27
C TYR A 394 -21.88 -41.10 -0.48
N PRO A 395 -23.05 -40.44 -0.66
CA PRO A 395 -24.32 -40.94 -0.13
C PRO A 395 -24.54 -42.38 -0.55
N ARG A 396 -24.90 -43.24 0.40
CA ARG A 396 -25.02 -44.67 0.13
C ARG A 396 -26.35 -44.98 -0.53
N SER A 397 -26.46 -46.17 -1.13
CA SER A 397 -27.64 -46.57 -1.91
C SER A 397 -28.95 -46.63 -1.08
N TRP A 398 -28.86 -46.65 0.25
CA TRP A 398 -30.03 -46.57 1.12
C TRP A 398 -30.46 -45.12 1.41
N ASP A 399 -29.56 -44.13 1.30
CA ASP A 399 -29.88 -42.70 1.48
C ASP A 399 -30.53 -42.11 0.21
N ILE A 400 -30.27 -42.72 -0.95
CA ILE A 400 -30.80 -42.29 -2.25
C ILE A 400 -32.14 -43.00 -2.49
N SER A 401 -33.25 -42.28 -2.37
CA SER A 401 -34.61 -42.85 -2.54
C SER A 401 -34.82 -43.52 -3.91
N ASN A 402 -34.19 -42.99 -4.97
CA ASN A 402 -34.27 -43.55 -6.31
C ASN A 402 -33.61 -44.94 -6.43
N SER A 403 -32.64 -45.29 -5.58
CA SER A 403 -31.99 -46.61 -5.62
C SER A 403 -32.72 -47.71 -4.86
N TRP A 404 -33.79 -47.37 -4.12
CA TRP A 404 -34.53 -48.36 -3.34
C TRP A 404 -35.16 -49.46 -4.19
N VAL A 405 -35.53 -49.16 -5.45
CA VAL A 405 -36.05 -50.16 -6.39
C VAL A 405 -35.02 -51.26 -6.67
N TYR A 406 -33.75 -50.88 -6.87
CA TYR A 406 -32.66 -51.84 -7.14
C TYR A 406 -32.31 -52.65 -5.89
N VAL A 407 -32.27 -52.00 -4.72
CA VAL A 407 -32.02 -52.69 -3.44
C VAL A 407 -33.13 -53.72 -3.17
N THR A 408 -34.38 -53.32 -3.34
CA THR A 408 -35.54 -54.21 -3.15
C THR A 408 -35.51 -55.36 -4.16
N SER A 409 -35.21 -55.08 -5.44
CA SER A 409 -35.08 -56.12 -6.47
C SER A 409 -34.00 -57.15 -6.12
N ALA A 410 -32.82 -56.70 -5.66
CA ALA A 410 -31.75 -57.60 -5.24
C ALA A 410 -32.19 -58.49 -4.06
N VAL A 411 -32.83 -57.90 -3.05
CA VAL A 411 -33.37 -58.63 -1.89
C VAL A 411 -34.42 -59.66 -2.31
N VAL A 412 -35.33 -59.30 -3.22
CA VAL A 412 -36.34 -60.23 -3.76
C VAL A 412 -35.70 -61.38 -4.52
N VAL A 413 -34.65 -61.12 -5.31
CA VAL A 413 -33.90 -62.18 -6.01
C VAL A 413 -33.21 -63.12 -5.02
N PHE A 414 -32.59 -62.60 -3.96
CA PHE A 414 -31.97 -63.42 -2.92
C PHE A 414 -32.98 -64.32 -2.20
N ILE A 415 -34.14 -63.76 -1.80
CA ILE A 415 -35.21 -64.51 -1.15
C ILE A 415 -35.80 -65.55 -2.11
N GLY A 416 -36.08 -65.16 -3.35
CA GLY A 416 -36.62 -66.05 -4.38
C GLY A 416 -35.68 -67.22 -4.68
N TRP A 417 -34.38 -66.94 -4.81
CA TRP A 417 -33.35 -67.98 -4.99
C TRP A 417 -33.26 -68.90 -3.78
N PHE A 418 -33.30 -68.35 -2.57
CA PHE A 418 -33.28 -69.15 -1.34
C PHE A 418 -34.49 -70.09 -1.24
N ILE A 419 -35.70 -69.59 -1.53
CA ILE A 419 -36.92 -70.40 -1.58
C ILE A 419 -36.83 -71.46 -2.68
N PHE A 420 -36.33 -71.09 -3.86
CA PHE A 420 -36.12 -72.03 -4.96
C PHE A 420 -35.20 -73.18 -4.55
N VAL A 421 -34.06 -72.90 -3.91
CA VAL A 421 -33.12 -73.94 -3.44
C VAL A 421 -33.81 -74.87 -2.43
N ILE A 422 -34.60 -74.34 -1.50
CA ILE A 422 -35.38 -75.17 -0.55
C ILE A 422 -36.38 -76.05 -1.29
N LEU A 423 -37.22 -75.46 -2.15
CA LEU A 423 -38.24 -76.21 -2.87
C LEU A 423 -37.64 -77.26 -3.81
N PHE A 424 -36.53 -76.94 -4.47
CA PHE A 424 -35.83 -77.85 -5.36
C PHE A 424 -35.26 -79.07 -4.61
N ILE A 425 -34.72 -78.88 -3.39
CA ILE A 425 -34.23 -79.99 -2.57
C ILE A 425 -35.39 -80.88 -2.09
N TYR A 426 -36.55 -80.30 -1.76
CA TYR A 426 -37.69 -81.02 -1.18
C TYR A 426 -38.75 -81.48 -2.21
N SER A 427 -38.66 -81.08 -3.48
CA SER A 427 -39.58 -81.58 -4.50
C SER A 427 -39.19 -83.01 -4.91
N GLY A 428 -39.93 -84.00 -4.43
CA GLY A 428 -39.84 -85.38 -4.90
C GLY A 428 -40.46 -85.57 -6.29
N GLU A 429 -39.93 -86.51 -7.09
CA GLU A 429 -40.51 -86.91 -8.37
C GLU A 429 -41.92 -87.51 -8.16
N SER A 430 -42.94 -86.87 -8.73
CA SER A 430 -44.23 -87.53 -8.94
C SER A 430 -44.12 -88.43 -10.17
N SER A 431 -44.15 -89.75 -9.96
CA SER A 431 -44.18 -90.76 -11.02
C SER A 431 -45.38 -90.53 -11.93
N ILE A 432 -45.14 -90.06 -13.16
CA ILE A 432 -46.17 -89.95 -14.19
C ILE A 432 -46.49 -91.36 -14.67
N ASP A 433 -47.64 -91.90 -14.25
CA ASP A 433 -48.11 -93.23 -14.63
C ASP A 433 -48.55 -93.21 -16.10
N GLY A 434 -47.65 -93.61 -16.99
CA GLY A 434 -47.90 -93.73 -18.43
C GLY A 434 -48.87 -94.88 -18.72
N LYS A 435 -50.04 -94.55 -19.26
CA LYS A 435 -51.01 -95.49 -19.86
C LYS A 435 -50.29 -96.55 -20.72
N LYS A 436 -50.41 -97.82 -20.33
CA LYS A 436 -50.19 -98.96 -21.24
C LYS A 436 -51.45 -99.15 -22.08
N GLU A 437 -51.39 -98.77 -23.35
CA GLU A 437 -52.31 -99.30 -24.37
C GLU A 437 -52.09 -100.81 -24.50
N LYS A 438 -53.19 -101.55 -24.67
CA LYS A 438 -53.24 -102.95 -25.07
C LYS A 438 -54.16 -103.07 -26.26
#